data_AF-A0AB34JFK0-F1
#
_entry.id   AF-A0AB34JFK0-F1
#
_cell.length_a   1.000
_cell.length_b   1.000
_cell.length_c   1.000
_cell.angle_alpha   90.00
_cell.angle_beta   90.00
_cell.angle_gamma   90.00
#
_symmetry.space_group_name_H-M   'P 1'
#
loop_
_entity.id
_entity.type
_entity.pdbx_description
1 polymer ?
#
loop_
_entity_poly.entity_id
_entity_poly.type
_entity_poly.pdbx_seq_one_letter_code
_entity_poly.pdbx_strand_id
1 'polypeptide(L)'
;MEEAIARAEREAAAAKEAVEAAKKACAEKEEPMDLIPANKFPSTRLPQYAYEVLQEERLVWSFDNRGLEWRWHNTVSFWIASSFIIGSLFFIIGASASILRPHITKMDVHFLSRGPTSANEWEWEWKETVLVEYAYLIGGTYYTVGAYLGWFHVLNQHVPVDRVFWAARDSSVSVAAYWGALSYFVGALAFQIATVVAVAVPNSSHLVTVFLEWLPQAFGGLCFAVAAAIELHHNQHATWRERVFWVCVLYLFGSVLFSVAACTGLAMSALHVQSEELTLWAIDSAYWVGSVSFLAGAWVQLIMWKSEQFGLGFLSEMNRAFASSTVTVWDTGQQLAFMLYFTYATLAVLNIALAVHWNGRLATADATSGIQRLMEAGDVVSSCISFVASHSLLLLGTVVHATPSLHPFDYLLQLMRGVSALLCINEMITFIKLVLEVRAC
;
A
#
# COMPACT_ATOMS: atom_id res chain seq x y z
N MET A 1 43.93 23.10 -27.54
CA MET A 1 43.49 22.86 -26.14
C MET A 1 43.30 24.18 -25.40
N GLU A 2 44.31 25.06 -25.36
CA GLU A 2 44.20 26.40 -24.76
C GLU A 2 43.09 27.27 -25.38
N GLU A 3 42.92 27.25 -26.71
CA GLU A 3 41.79 27.95 -27.36
C GLU A 3 40.40 27.40 -26.94
N ALA A 4 40.30 26.09 -26.68
CA ALA A 4 39.05 25.47 -26.24
C ALA A 4 38.73 25.85 -24.79
N ILE A 5 39.75 25.92 -23.92
CA ILE A 5 39.62 26.41 -22.54
C ILE A 5 39.20 27.88 -22.54
N ALA A 6 39.88 28.72 -23.33
CA ALA A 6 39.56 30.15 -23.45
C ALA A 6 38.17 30.41 -24.08
N ARG A 7 37.63 29.46 -24.86
CA ARG A 7 36.25 29.52 -25.37
C ARG A 7 35.25 29.15 -24.28
N ALA A 8 35.49 28.07 -23.55
CA ALA A 8 34.66 27.64 -22.43
C ALA A 8 34.59 28.69 -21.32
N GLU A 9 35.70 29.35 -21.00
CA GLU A 9 35.73 30.44 -20.01
C GLU A 9 34.92 31.66 -20.45
N ARG A 10 34.95 32.00 -21.74
CA ARG A 10 34.13 33.09 -22.31
C ARG A 10 32.65 32.77 -22.31
N GLU A 11 32.28 31.53 -22.65
CA GLU A 11 30.89 31.05 -22.62
C GLU A 11 30.36 31.01 -21.17
N ALA A 12 31.17 30.56 -20.21
CA ALA A 12 30.82 30.57 -18.79
C ALA A 12 30.66 31.99 -18.23
N ALA A 13 31.53 32.93 -18.62
CA ALA A 13 31.42 34.34 -18.23
C ALA A 13 30.14 34.99 -18.79
N ALA A 14 29.83 34.75 -20.07
CA ALA A 14 28.62 35.27 -20.71
C ALA A 14 27.34 34.69 -20.08
N ALA A 15 27.33 33.40 -19.74
CA ALA A 15 26.22 32.77 -19.03
C ALA A 15 26.01 33.40 -17.64
N LYS A 16 27.09 33.65 -16.89
CA LYS A 16 27.03 34.29 -15.57
C LYS A 16 26.45 35.71 -15.65
N GLU A 17 26.86 36.49 -16.65
CA GLU A 17 26.35 37.84 -16.88
C GLU A 17 24.86 37.83 -17.26
N ALA A 18 24.42 36.89 -18.10
CA ALA A 18 23.02 36.74 -18.47
C ALA A 18 22.13 36.39 -17.27
N VAL A 19 22.60 35.54 -16.35
CA VAL A 19 21.88 35.19 -15.12
C VAL A 19 21.75 36.39 -14.19
N GLU A 20 22.81 37.17 -13.99
CA GLU A 20 22.76 38.38 -13.15
C GLU A 20 21.86 39.46 -13.77
N ALA A 21 21.88 39.62 -15.09
CA ALA A 21 20.96 40.51 -15.80
C ALA A 21 19.49 40.08 -15.63
N ALA A 22 19.21 38.77 -15.68
CA ALA A 22 17.86 38.24 -15.46
C ALA A 22 17.39 38.45 -14.01
N LYS A 23 18.26 38.23 -13.02
CA LYS A 23 17.95 38.52 -11.61
C LYS A 23 17.64 40.00 -11.39
N LYS A 24 18.46 40.88 -11.97
CA LYS A 24 18.25 42.34 -11.89
C LYS A 24 16.94 42.75 -12.55
N ALA A 25 16.61 42.21 -13.72
CA ALA A 25 15.36 42.47 -14.41
C ALA A 25 14.12 41.94 -13.66
N CYS A 26 14.25 40.85 -12.90
CA CYS A 26 13.20 40.37 -12.01
C CYS A 26 13.05 41.28 -10.77
N ALA A 27 14.16 41.69 -10.15
CA ALA A 27 14.14 42.58 -8.99
C ALA A 27 13.58 43.98 -9.34
N GLU A 28 13.87 44.50 -10.53
CA GLU A 28 13.33 45.77 -11.02
C GLU A 28 11.85 45.69 -11.41
N LYS A 29 11.29 44.48 -11.57
CA LYS A 29 9.86 44.25 -11.86
C LYS A 29 9.02 43.91 -10.63
N GLU A 30 9.60 43.90 -9.43
CA GLU A 30 8.84 43.95 -8.19
C GLU A 30 8.27 45.37 -7.98
N GLU A 31 7.37 45.80 -8.86
CA GLU A 31 6.36 46.76 -8.46
C GLU A 31 5.46 46.09 -7.40
N PRO A 32 4.99 46.83 -6.38
CA PRO A 32 4.07 46.29 -5.39
C PRO A 32 2.90 45.63 -6.11
N MET A 33 2.70 44.35 -5.80
CA MET A 33 1.81 43.44 -6.51
C MET A 33 0.35 43.80 -6.24
N ASP A 34 -0.12 44.90 -6.83
CA ASP A 34 -1.54 45.18 -6.99
C ASP A 34 -2.07 44.24 -8.07
N LEU A 35 -2.72 43.16 -7.60
CA LEU A 35 -3.65 42.25 -8.30
C LEU A 35 -3.83 42.54 -9.81
N ILE A 36 -2.89 42.07 -10.64
CA ILE A 36 -3.08 42.08 -12.09
C ILE A 36 -4.05 40.93 -12.43
N PRO A 37 -5.20 41.20 -13.07
CA PRO A 37 -6.14 40.16 -13.46
C PRO A 37 -5.50 39.21 -14.49
N ALA A 38 -5.70 37.91 -14.28
CA ALA A 38 -5.06 36.78 -14.96
C ALA A 38 -5.23 36.68 -16.50
N ASN A 39 -5.80 37.70 -17.16
CA ASN A 39 -6.23 37.63 -18.56
C ASN A 39 -5.31 38.37 -19.55
N LYS A 40 -4.08 38.75 -19.15
CA LYS A 40 -3.10 39.42 -20.04
C LYS A 40 -1.70 38.82 -19.94
N PHE A 41 -1.52 37.60 -20.44
CA PHE A 41 -0.19 37.15 -20.85
C PHE A 41 -0.11 37.15 -22.39
N PRO A 42 0.86 37.86 -23.00
CA PRO A 42 1.08 37.81 -24.43
C PRO A 42 1.58 36.41 -24.82
N SER A 43 1.00 35.84 -25.87
CA SER A 43 1.34 34.52 -26.43
C SER A 43 2.68 34.53 -27.20
N THR A 44 3.75 35.07 -26.63
CA THR A 44 5.09 34.94 -27.22
C THR A 44 5.59 33.52 -26.98
N ARG A 45 5.46 32.68 -28.01
CA ARG A 45 6.04 31.33 -28.06
C ARG A 45 7.54 31.44 -27.78
N LEU A 46 7.96 30.97 -26.62
CA LEU A 46 9.36 30.60 -26.41
C LEU A 46 9.73 29.56 -27.49
N PRO A 47 10.92 29.65 -28.11
CA PRO A 47 11.37 28.64 -29.05
C PRO A 47 11.31 27.27 -28.37
N GLN A 48 10.72 26.28 -29.04
CA GLN A 48 10.49 24.93 -28.50
C GLN A 48 11.78 24.28 -27.95
N TYR A 49 12.92 24.62 -28.54
CA TYR A 49 14.26 24.20 -28.11
C TYR A 49 14.68 24.77 -26.74
N ALA A 50 14.30 26.00 -26.39
CA ALA A 50 14.58 26.57 -25.08
C ALA A 50 13.76 25.88 -23.98
N TYR A 51 12.61 25.30 -24.32
CA TYR A 51 11.79 24.53 -23.39
C TYR A 51 12.40 23.15 -23.10
N GLU A 52 13.00 22.51 -24.12
CA GLU A 52 13.69 21.22 -23.98
C GLU A 52 14.99 21.35 -23.16
N VAL A 53 15.81 22.38 -23.42
CA VAL A 53 17.04 22.64 -22.65
C VAL A 53 16.71 23.07 -21.21
N LEU A 54 15.67 23.88 -20.99
CA LEU A 54 15.23 24.23 -19.63
C LEU A 54 14.55 23.07 -18.90
N GLN A 55 13.95 22.10 -19.62
CA GLN A 55 13.45 20.87 -19.00
C GLN A 55 14.60 19.93 -18.63
N GLU A 56 15.61 19.75 -19.50
CA GLU A 56 16.80 18.97 -19.15
C GLU A 56 17.59 19.61 -18.01
N GLU A 57 17.77 20.93 -17.97
CA GLU A 57 18.45 21.60 -16.85
C GLU A 57 17.59 21.66 -15.56
N ARG A 58 16.25 21.79 -15.65
CA ARG A 58 15.36 21.66 -14.46
C ARG A 58 15.33 20.25 -13.89
N LEU A 59 15.45 19.23 -14.75
CA LEU A 59 15.55 17.82 -14.35
C LEU A 59 16.89 17.52 -13.66
N VAL A 60 17.96 18.26 -13.99
CA VAL A 60 19.31 17.98 -13.49
C VAL A 60 19.69 18.85 -12.27
N TRP A 61 19.13 20.05 -12.07
CA TRP A 61 19.66 21.01 -11.06
C TRP A 61 18.70 21.54 -9.98
N SER A 62 17.45 21.08 -9.86
CA SER A 62 16.64 21.40 -8.67
C SER A 62 16.99 20.58 -7.41
N PHE A 63 18.22 20.06 -7.35
CA PHE A 63 18.89 19.49 -6.16
C PHE A 63 19.24 20.57 -5.09
N ASP A 64 18.39 21.59 -4.96
CA ASP A 64 18.35 22.46 -3.79
C ASP A 64 17.85 21.61 -2.59
N ASN A 65 18.00 22.03 -1.33
CA ASN A 65 17.55 21.24 -0.16
C ASN A 65 16.06 20.80 -0.25
N ARG A 66 15.25 21.51 -1.04
CA ARG A 66 13.88 21.13 -1.44
C ARG A 66 13.79 19.77 -2.13
N GLY A 67 14.82 19.33 -2.85
CA GLY A 67 14.89 18.03 -3.51
C GLY A 67 15.02 16.86 -2.53
N LEU A 68 15.62 17.05 -1.35
CA LEU A 68 15.72 16.01 -0.31
C LEU A 68 14.39 15.83 0.43
N GLU A 69 13.76 16.93 0.84
CA GLU A 69 12.41 16.92 1.45
C GLU A 69 11.38 16.29 0.50
N TRP A 70 11.43 16.67 -0.79
CA TRP A 70 10.57 16.10 -1.82
C TRP A 70 10.76 14.58 -1.98
N ARG A 71 12.01 14.08 -1.98
CA ARG A 71 12.31 12.64 -2.08
C ARG A 71 11.75 11.85 -0.90
N TRP A 72 11.81 12.42 0.30
CA TRP A 72 11.30 11.78 1.50
C TRP A 72 9.77 11.60 1.42
N HIS A 73 9.01 12.69 1.20
CA HIS A 73 7.55 12.61 1.10
C HIS A 73 7.08 11.70 -0.03
N ASN A 74 7.79 11.74 -1.17
CA ASN A 74 7.56 10.87 -2.31
C ASN A 74 7.70 9.39 -1.92
N THR A 75 8.80 9.03 -1.25
CA THR A 75 9.07 7.66 -0.83
C THR A 75 8.05 7.17 0.20
N VAL A 76 7.73 7.99 1.21
CA VAL A 76 6.77 7.62 2.26
C VAL A 76 5.37 7.43 1.70
N SER A 77 4.92 8.35 0.84
CA SER A 77 3.61 8.25 0.18
C SER A 77 3.44 6.96 -0.61
N PHE A 78 4.49 6.55 -1.34
CA PHE A 78 4.50 5.29 -2.06
C PHE A 78 4.31 4.11 -1.12
N TRP A 79 5.05 4.07 -0.01
CA TRP A 79 4.98 2.96 0.94
C TRP A 79 3.66 2.92 1.70
N ILE A 80 3.04 4.07 1.98
CA ILE A 80 1.68 4.11 2.54
C ILE A 80 0.68 3.44 1.59
N ALA A 81 0.67 3.84 0.32
CA ALA A 81 -0.22 3.24 -0.69
C ALA A 81 0.08 1.75 -0.89
N SER A 82 1.36 1.39 -1.00
CA SER A 82 1.82 0.01 -1.17
C SER A 82 1.40 -0.89 -0.01
N SER A 83 1.56 -0.41 1.22
CA SER A 83 1.14 -1.14 2.42
C SER A 83 -0.36 -1.37 2.44
N PHE A 84 -1.17 -0.37 2.12
CA PHE A 84 -2.63 -0.56 2.04
C PHE A 84 -3.05 -1.48 0.89
N ILE A 85 -2.37 -1.44 -0.26
CA ILE A 85 -2.62 -2.38 -1.37
C ILE A 85 -2.37 -3.82 -0.93
N ILE A 86 -1.16 -4.12 -0.44
CA ILE A 86 -0.78 -5.48 -0.01
C ILE A 86 -1.69 -5.94 1.13
N GLY A 87 -1.92 -5.08 2.13
CA GLY A 87 -2.80 -5.40 3.25
C GLY A 87 -4.23 -5.73 2.81
N SER A 88 -4.77 -4.99 1.84
CA SER A 88 -6.13 -5.21 1.33
C SER A 88 -6.23 -6.49 0.52
N LEU A 89 -5.20 -6.84 -0.25
CA LEU A 89 -5.15 -8.13 -0.95
C LEU A 89 -5.20 -9.30 0.04
N PHE A 90 -4.48 -9.21 1.15
CA PHE A 90 -4.53 -10.22 2.21
C PHE A 90 -5.90 -10.33 2.88
N PHE A 91 -6.55 -9.20 3.18
CA PHE A 91 -7.92 -9.24 3.71
C PHE A 91 -8.93 -9.81 2.70
N ILE A 92 -8.79 -9.50 1.40
CA ILE A 92 -9.62 -10.11 0.35
C ILE A 92 -9.42 -11.62 0.32
N ILE A 93 -8.18 -12.12 0.42
CA ILE A 93 -7.88 -13.55 0.45
C ILE A 93 -8.53 -14.19 1.68
N GLY A 94 -8.33 -13.62 2.87
CA GLY A 94 -8.91 -14.11 4.13
C GLY A 94 -10.43 -14.15 4.11
N ALA A 95 -11.06 -13.05 3.69
CA ALA A 95 -12.52 -12.98 3.58
C ALA A 95 -13.05 -13.93 2.51
N SER A 96 -12.36 -14.09 1.36
CA SER A 96 -12.78 -15.02 0.31
C SER A 96 -12.70 -16.47 0.79
N ALA A 97 -11.63 -16.84 1.50
CA ALA A 97 -11.49 -18.18 2.08
C ALA A 97 -12.59 -18.45 3.12
N SER A 98 -12.94 -17.46 3.94
CA SER A 98 -14.05 -17.56 4.90
C SER A 98 -15.40 -17.75 4.20
N ILE A 99 -15.71 -16.94 3.18
CA ILE A 99 -16.95 -17.05 2.36
C ILE A 99 -17.06 -18.41 1.67
N LEU A 100 -15.95 -18.93 1.14
CA LEU A 100 -15.94 -20.18 0.38
C LEU A 100 -15.93 -21.43 1.28
N ARG A 101 -15.65 -21.30 2.58
CA ARG A 101 -15.59 -22.41 3.54
C ARG A 101 -16.80 -23.34 3.49
N PRO A 102 -18.07 -22.86 3.51
CA PRO A 102 -19.23 -23.76 3.47
C PRO A 102 -19.39 -24.50 2.15
N HIS A 103 -18.79 -24.00 1.06
CA HIS A 103 -18.87 -24.62 -0.26
C HIS A 103 -17.76 -25.65 -0.46
N ILE A 104 -16.54 -25.35 0.00
CA ILE A 104 -15.39 -26.26 -0.11
C ILE A 104 -15.63 -27.51 0.73
N THR A 105 -16.06 -27.34 1.97
CA THR A 105 -16.41 -28.45 2.88
C THR A 105 -17.50 -29.38 2.30
N LYS A 106 -18.43 -28.85 1.49
CA LYS A 106 -19.49 -29.65 0.83
C LYS A 106 -18.99 -30.39 -0.42
N MET A 107 -18.03 -29.84 -1.17
CA MET A 107 -17.51 -30.48 -2.39
C MET A 107 -16.70 -31.75 -2.07
N ASP A 108 -15.88 -31.72 -1.01
CA ASP A 108 -15.05 -32.87 -0.63
C ASP A 108 -15.88 -34.07 -0.17
N VAL A 109 -17.02 -33.83 0.50
CA VAL A 109 -17.95 -34.88 0.94
C VAL A 109 -18.61 -35.61 -0.24
N HIS A 110 -18.77 -34.95 -1.38
CA HIS A 110 -19.41 -35.54 -2.56
C HIS A 110 -18.42 -36.21 -3.52
N PHE A 111 -17.18 -35.71 -3.63
CA PHE A 111 -16.19 -36.27 -4.54
C PHE A 111 -15.51 -37.54 -3.98
N LEU A 112 -15.44 -37.65 -2.65
CA LEU A 112 -14.92 -38.82 -1.95
C LEU A 112 -16.08 -39.54 -1.26
N SER A 113 -16.70 -40.51 -1.93
CA SER A 113 -17.77 -41.37 -1.36
C SER A 113 -17.38 -42.21 -0.13
N ARG A 114 -16.20 -41.98 0.45
CA ARG A 114 -15.81 -42.48 1.76
C ARG A 114 -16.24 -41.43 2.76
N GLY A 115 -17.24 -41.77 3.59
CA GLY A 115 -17.80 -40.87 4.61
C GLY A 115 -16.73 -40.18 5.44
N PRO A 116 -17.08 -39.07 6.14
CA PRO A 116 -16.14 -38.22 6.85
C PRO A 116 -15.26 -39.07 7.78
N THR A 117 -14.04 -39.33 7.32
CA THR A 117 -13.00 -39.81 8.21
C THR A 117 -12.55 -38.60 9.01
N SER A 118 -12.11 -38.81 10.25
CA SER A 118 -11.41 -37.78 11.04
C SER A 118 -10.22 -37.17 10.29
N ALA A 119 -9.84 -37.76 9.14
CA ALA A 119 -8.80 -37.28 8.29
C ALA A 119 -9.14 -35.98 7.52
N ASN A 120 -10.40 -35.77 7.18
CA ASN A 120 -10.78 -34.64 6.32
C ASN A 120 -10.98 -33.35 7.13
N GLU A 121 -11.39 -33.47 8.40
CA GLU A 121 -11.55 -32.32 9.30
C GLU A 121 -10.21 -31.65 9.60
N TRP A 122 -9.14 -32.43 9.81
CA TRP A 122 -7.82 -31.87 10.11
C TRP A 122 -7.20 -31.14 8.92
N GLU A 123 -7.53 -31.54 7.70
CA GLU A 123 -6.96 -30.94 6.50
C GLU A 123 -7.52 -29.54 6.26
N TRP A 124 -8.80 -29.33 6.57
CA TRP A 124 -9.39 -28.02 6.41
C TRP A 124 -8.94 -27.04 7.49
N GLU A 125 -8.79 -27.50 8.73
CA GLU A 125 -8.42 -26.65 9.87
C GLU A 125 -7.12 -25.86 9.61
N TRP A 126 -6.09 -26.49 9.03
CA TRP A 126 -4.83 -25.79 8.76
C TRP A 126 -4.92 -24.83 7.58
N LYS A 127 -5.67 -25.19 6.55
CA LYS A 127 -5.91 -24.30 5.40
C LYS A 127 -6.69 -23.08 5.86
N GLU A 128 -7.66 -23.26 6.74
CA GLU A 128 -8.40 -22.18 7.38
C GLU A 128 -7.47 -21.27 8.19
N THR A 129 -6.64 -21.83 9.07
CA THR A 129 -5.65 -21.05 9.83
C THR A 129 -4.77 -20.20 8.91
N VAL A 130 -4.21 -20.77 7.83
CA VAL A 130 -3.30 -20.00 6.98
C VAL A 130 -4.02 -19.04 6.04
N LEU A 131 -5.06 -19.50 5.33
CA LEU A 131 -5.74 -18.70 4.32
C LEU A 131 -6.64 -17.63 4.94
N VAL A 132 -7.12 -17.82 6.17
CA VAL A 132 -7.95 -16.85 6.89
C VAL A 132 -7.12 -16.12 7.93
N GLU A 133 -6.69 -16.80 9.00
CA GLU A 133 -6.12 -16.12 10.18
C GLU A 133 -4.75 -15.48 9.89
N TYR A 134 -3.83 -16.20 9.24
CA TYR A 134 -2.55 -15.63 8.82
C TYR A 134 -2.74 -14.54 7.77
N ALA A 135 -3.68 -14.70 6.83
CA ALA A 135 -3.98 -13.66 5.86
C ALA A 135 -4.44 -12.38 6.55
N TYR A 136 -5.38 -12.46 7.50
CA TYR A 136 -5.79 -11.31 8.31
C TYR A 136 -4.64 -10.73 9.16
N LEU A 137 -3.79 -11.58 9.75
CA LEU A 137 -2.62 -11.14 10.54
C LEU A 137 -1.62 -10.35 9.69
N ILE A 138 -1.26 -10.88 8.53
CA ILE A 138 -0.33 -10.26 7.60
C ILE A 138 -0.95 -8.98 7.03
N GLY A 139 -2.22 -9.04 6.64
CA GLY A 139 -2.99 -7.89 6.16
C GLY A 139 -3.02 -6.75 7.18
N GLY A 140 -3.35 -7.08 8.43
CA GLY A 140 -3.33 -6.15 9.57
C GLY A 140 -1.94 -5.56 9.83
N THR A 141 -0.87 -6.34 9.64
CA THR A 141 0.51 -5.88 9.81
C THR A 141 0.85 -4.81 8.78
N TYR A 142 0.56 -5.06 7.49
CA TYR A 142 0.76 -4.07 6.43
C TYR A 142 -0.10 -2.82 6.65
N TYR A 143 -1.37 -2.97 7.05
CA TYR A 143 -2.22 -1.83 7.42
C TYR A 143 -1.65 -1.01 8.57
N THR A 144 -1.13 -1.67 9.60
CA THR A 144 -0.52 -1.00 10.75
C THR A 144 0.72 -0.21 10.33
N VAL A 145 1.57 -0.79 9.47
CA VAL A 145 2.73 -0.09 8.90
C VAL A 145 2.26 1.11 8.05
N GLY A 146 1.28 0.93 7.16
CA GLY A 146 0.74 2.00 6.32
C GLY A 146 0.12 3.14 7.13
N ALA A 147 -0.67 2.82 8.16
CA ALA A 147 -1.29 3.80 9.06
C ALA A 147 -0.25 4.53 9.92
N TYR A 148 0.76 3.82 10.42
CA TYR A 148 1.89 4.43 11.12
C TYR A 148 2.64 5.41 10.21
N LEU A 149 3.01 4.99 9.00
CA LEU A 149 3.68 5.85 8.03
C LEU A 149 2.82 7.07 7.66
N GLY A 150 1.51 6.91 7.52
CA GLY A 150 0.57 8.00 7.26
C GLY A 150 0.54 9.02 8.40
N TRP A 151 0.43 8.56 9.64
CA TRP A 151 0.50 9.43 10.82
C TRP A 151 1.87 10.11 10.96
N PHE A 152 2.95 9.35 10.74
CA PHE A 152 4.31 9.87 10.76
C PHE A 152 4.55 10.92 9.68
N HIS A 153 3.98 10.75 8.48
CA HIS A 153 4.03 11.73 7.40
C HIS A 153 3.28 13.01 7.78
N VAL A 154 2.10 12.89 8.38
CA VAL A 154 1.33 14.05 8.88
C VAL A 154 2.10 14.83 9.95
N LEU A 155 2.80 14.14 10.86
CA LEU A 155 3.62 14.77 11.89
C LEU A 155 4.80 15.57 11.32
N ASN A 156 5.38 15.08 10.22
CA ASN A 156 6.63 15.59 9.68
C ASN A 156 6.45 16.35 8.35
N GLN A 157 5.25 16.85 8.04
CA GLN A 157 4.95 17.52 6.76
C GLN A 157 5.65 18.87 6.56
N HIS A 158 6.03 19.56 7.64
CA HIS A 158 6.65 20.89 7.60
C HIS A 158 8.01 20.93 8.27
N VAL A 159 8.55 19.75 8.57
CA VAL A 159 9.74 19.62 9.39
C VAL A 159 10.91 19.31 8.46
N PRO A 160 12.01 20.08 8.52
CA PRO A 160 13.16 19.81 7.67
C PRO A 160 13.74 18.42 7.99
N VAL A 161 14.32 17.75 6.99
CA VAL A 161 14.75 16.33 7.07
C VAL A 161 15.72 16.05 8.24
N ASP A 162 16.42 17.07 8.76
CA ASP A 162 17.34 16.95 9.90
C ASP A 162 16.63 16.86 11.26
N ARG A 163 15.32 17.09 11.31
CA ARG A 163 14.50 17.04 12.52
C ARG A 163 13.32 16.09 12.28
N VAL A 164 13.22 15.06 13.10
CA VAL A 164 12.13 14.08 13.01
C VAL A 164 11.35 14.09 14.31
N PHE A 165 10.06 14.37 14.24
CA PHE A 165 9.15 14.23 15.37
C PHE A 165 8.54 12.83 15.38
N TRP A 166 8.66 12.17 16.52
CA TRP A 166 8.16 10.81 16.74
C TRP A 166 6.78 10.77 17.41
N ALA A 167 6.33 11.87 18.03
CA ALA A 167 5.08 11.87 18.81
C ALA A 167 4.39 13.24 18.93
N ALA A 168 5.15 14.33 19.03
CA ALA A 168 4.59 15.65 19.27
C ALA A 168 4.13 16.31 17.97
N ARG A 169 2.89 16.81 17.97
CA ARG A 169 2.33 17.61 16.89
C ARG A 169 2.98 19.01 16.88
N ASP A 170 3.52 19.42 15.73
CA ASP A 170 3.83 20.83 15.49
C ASP A 170 2.53 21.65 15.35
N SER A 171 2.51 22.84 15.92
CA SER A 171 1.47 23.86 15.73
C SER A 171 1.07 24.10 14.27
N SER A 172 1.98 23.88 13.31
CA SER A 172 1.73 24.01 11.88
C SER A 172 0.85 22.89 11.29
N VAL A 173 0.79 21.72 11.94
CA VAL A 173 0.00 20.57 11.47
C VAL A 173 -1.48 20.79 11.79
N SER A 174 -2.35 20.57 10.80
CA SER A 174 -3.81 20.59 10.99
C SER A 174 -4.25 19.63 12.11
N VAL A 175 -5.10 20.12 13.03
CA VAL A 175 -5.69 19.33 14.12
C VAL A 175 -6.41 18.09 13.56
N ALA A 176 -7.19 18.30 12.50
CA ALA A 176 -7.97 17.24 11.85
C ALA A 176 -7.05 16.18 11.22
N ALA A 177 -6.01 16.61 10.49
CA ALA A 177 -5.04 15.70 9.89
C ALA A 177 -4.36 14.82 10.95
N TYR A 178 -3.91 15.44 12.05
CA TYR A 178 -3.26 14.72 13.15
C TYR A 178 -4.18 13.67 13.79
N TRP A 179 -5.38 14.06 14.21
CA TRP A 179 -6.30 13.14 14.88
C TRP A 179 -6.89 12.09 13.94
N GLY A 180 -7.14 12.44 12.67
CA GLY A 180 -7.57 11.48 11.65
C GLY A 180 -6.52 10.40 11.42
N ALA A 181 -5.27 10.79 11.13
CA ALA A 181 -4.19 9.83 10.90
C ALA A 181 -3.84 9.01 12.16
N LEU A 182 -3.84 9.64 13.34
CA LEU A 182 -3.65 8.92 14.62
C LEU A 182 -4.78 7.91 14.87
N SER A 183 -6.03 8.26 14.54
CA SER A 183 -7.17 7.36 14.69
C SER A 183 -7.05 6.14 13.78
N TYR A 184 -6.58 6.29 12.53
CA TYR A 184 -6.24 5.13 11.69
C TYR A 184 -5.17 4.25 12.34
N PHE A 185 -4.09 4.84 12.87
CA PHE A 185 -3.00 4.08 13.45
C PHE A 185 -3.43 3.33 14.73
N VAL A 186 -4.14 4.00 15.64
CA VAL A 186 -4.71 3.37 16.85
C VAL A 186 -5.70 2.26 16.47
N GLY A 187 -6.53 2.50 15.47
CA GLY A 187 -7.46 1.48 14.97
C GLY A 187 -6.75 0.25 14.43
N ALA A 188 -5.65 0.45 13.69
CA ALA A 188 -4.84 -0.64 13.13
C ALA A 188 -4.15 -1.46 14.22
N LEU A 189 -3.60 -0.80 15.25
CA LEU A 189 -3.04 -1.49 16.42
C LEU A 189 -4.09 -2.34 17.14
N ALA A 190 -5.29 -1.81 17.35
CA ALA A 190 -6.37 -2.55 18.00
C ALA A 190 -6.82 -3.76 17.17
N PHE A 191 -6.98 -3.58 15.85
CA PHE A 191 -7.29 -4.69 14.93
C PHE A 191 -6.17 -5.74 14.92
N GLN A 192 -4.91 -5.31 14.99
CA GLN A 192 -3.75 -6.20 15.04
C GLN A 192 -3.72 -7.09 16.29
N ILE A 193 -4.16 -6.59 17.45
CA ILE A 193 -4.26 -7.42 18.66
C ILE A 193 -5.15 -8.63 18.37
N ALA A 194 -6.29 -8.41 17.74
CA ALA A 194 -7.23 -9.48 17.45
C ALA A 194 -6.70 -10.51 16.45
N THR A 195 -6.03 -10.07 15.40
CA THR A 195 -5.47 -10.99 14.40
C THR A 195 -4.28 -11.78 14.96
N VAL A 196 -3.50 -11.19 15.88
CA VAL A 196 -2.47 -11.90 16.64
C VAL A 196 -3.09 -12.95 17.55
N VAL A 197 -4.16 -12.62 18.28
CA VAL A 197 -4.84 -13.55 19.20
C VAL A 197 -5.43 -14.73 18.44
N ALA A 198 -6.08 -14.48 17.30
CA ALA A 198 -6.64 -15.53 16.45
C ALA A 198 -5.59 -16.58 16.04
N VAL A 199 -4.39 -16.13 15.63
CA VAL A 199 -3.30 -17.05 15.24
C VAL A 199 -2.58 -17.66 16.46
N ALA A 200 -2.36 -16.90 17.53
CA ALA A 200 -1.54 -17.32 18.66
C ALA A 200 -2.28 -18.22 19.67
N VAL A 201 -3.60 -18.08 19.77
CA VAL A 201 -4.44 -18.80 20.73
C VAL A 201 -5.65 -19.40 19.98
N PRO A 202 -5.43 -20.34 19.06
CA PRO A 202 -6.54 -21.02 18.39
C PRO A 202 -7.41 -21.73 19.42
N ASN A 203 -8.72 -21.78 19.19
CA ASN A 203 -9.70 -22.34 20.13
C ASN A 203 -9.69 -21.63 21.50
N SER A 204 -9.55 -20.30 21.48
CA SER A 204 -9.54 -19.48 22.67
C SER A 204 -10.84 -19.62 23.49
N SER A 205 -10.76 -19.42 24.81
CA SER A 205 -11.97 -19.40 25.64
C SER A 205 -12.92 -18.28 25.18
N HIS A 206 -14.22 -18.44 25.41
CA HIS A 206 -15.22 -17.45 25.01
C HIS A 206 -14.87 -16.00 25.46
N LEU A 207 -14.35 -15.83 26.68
CA LEU A 207 -13.93 -14.51 27.18
C LEU A 207 -12.76 -13.92 26.38
N VAL A 208 -11.81 -14.75 25.95
CA VAL A 208 -10.70 -14.32 25.09
C VAL A 208 -11.22 -13.90 23.73
N THR A 209 -12.10 -14.69 23.11
CA THR A 209 -12.75 -14.34 21.83
C THR A 209 -13.48 -12.99 21.93
N VAL A 210 -14.26 -12.76 22.99
CA VAL A 210 -14.99 -11.49 23.16
C VAL A 210 -14.05 -10.32 23.39
N PHE A 211 -13.14 -10.42 24.37
CA PHE A 211 -12.38 -9.26 24.85
C PHE A 211 -11.07 -9.00 24.10
N LEU A 212 -10.47 -10.02 23.50
CA LEU A 212 -9.17 -9.93 22.84
C LEU A 212 -9.24 -10.11 21.32
N GLU A 213 -10.32 -10.69 20.78
CA GLU A 213 -10.54 -10.76 19.33
C GLU A 213 -11.58 -9.72 18.88
N TRP A 214 -12.84 -9.86 19.30
CA TRP A 214 -13.92 -9.05 18.74
C TRP A 214 -13.96 -7.61 19.25
N LEU A 215 -13.72 -7.39 20.54
CA LEU A 215 -13.75 -6.02 21.10
C LEU A 215 -12.65 -5.13 20.50
N PRO A 216 -11.38 -5.57 20.36
CA PRO A 216 -10.35 -4.78 19.69
C PRO A 216 -10.64 -4.56 18.20
N GLN A 217 -11.22 -5.55 17.49
CA GLN A 217 -11.67 -5.35 16.10
C GLN A 217 -12.77 -4.29 16.01
N ALA A 218 -13.77 -4.32 16.88
CA ALA A 218 -14.89 -3.38 16.88
C ALA A 218 -14.40 -1.96 17.18
N PHE A 219 -13.55 -1.81 18.19
CA PHE A 219 -12.89 -0.54 18.48
C PHE A 219 -12.04 -0.07 17.30
N GLY A 220 -11.25 -0.95 16.69
CA GLY A 220 -10.43 -0.66 15.53
C GLY A 220 -11.24 -0.19 14.32
N GLY A 221 -12.32 -0.90 14.00
CA GLY A 221 -13.28 -0.53 12.96
C GLY A 221 -13.85 0.87 13.18
N LEU A 222 -14.36 1.15 14.38
CA LEU A 222 -14.90 2.47 14.73
C LEU A 222 -13.84 3.58 14.60
N CYS A 223 -12.60 3.32 15.04
CA CYS A 223 -11.48 4.24 14.85
C CYS A 223 -11.21 4.51 13.36
N PHE A 224 -11.27 3.50 12.49
CA PHE A 224 -11.15 3.70 11.05
C PHE A 224 -12.29 4.55 10.49
N ALA A 225 -13.53 4.31 10.90
CA ALA A 225 -14.69 5.08 10.42
C ALA A 225 -14.61 6.55 10.84
N VAL A 226 -14.21 6.82 12.09
CA VAL A 226 -13.95 8.18 12.58
C VAL A 226 -12.81 8.83 11.79
N ALA A 227 -11.70 8.11 11.57
CA ALA A 227 -10.56 8.61 10.83
C ALA A 227 -10.94 9.00 9.40
N ALA A 228 -11.66 8.12 8.68
CA ALA A 228 -12.12 8.36 7.32
C ALA A 228 -13.15 9.50 7.23
N ALA A 229 -14.01 9.65 8.24
CA ALA A 229 -14.93 10.78 8.32
C ALA A 229 -14.19 12.11 8.52
N ILE A 230 -13.15 12.14 9.35
CA ILE A 230 -12.27 13.30 9.52
C ILE A 230 -11.53 13.59 8.21
N GLU A 231 -11.04 12.56 7.51
CA GLU A 231 -10.37 12.67 6.21
C GLU A 231 -11.27 13.29 5.15
N LEU A 232 -12.51 12.80 5.04
CA LEU A 232 -13.51 13.34 4.12
C LEU A 232 -13.88 14.78 4.48
N HIS A 233 -14.05 15.10 5.76
CA HIS A 233 -14.33 16.47 6.19
C HIS A 233 -13.16 17.41 5.91
N HIS A 234 -11.92 16.96 6.15
CA HIS A 234 -10.71 17.71 5.83
C HIS A 234 -10.63 18.02 4.32
N ASN A 235 -11.13 17.12 3.48
CA ASN A 235 -11.22 17.28 2.03
C ASN A 235 -12.62 17.65 1.52
N GLN A 236 -13.46 18.31 2.32
CA GLN A 236 -14.84 18.66 1.92
C GLN A 236 -14.93 19.54 0.67
N HIS A 237 -13.83 20.19 0.28
CA HIS A 237 -13.75 21.00 -0.94
C HIS A 237 -13.40 20.17 -2.19
N ALA A 238 -12.96 18.93 -2.01
CA ALA A 238 -12.64 18.05 -3.11
C ALA A 238 -13.91 17.62 -3.84
N THR A 239 -13.88 17.70 -5.16
CA THR A 239 -14.97 17.31 -6.05
C THR A 239 -14.75 15.89 -6.57
N TRP A 240 -15.80 15.25 -7.10
CA TRP A 240 -15.72 13.92 -7.73
C TRP A 240 -14.77 13.83 -8.92
N ARG A 241 -14.30 14.98 -9.45
CA ARG A 241 -13.27 15.04 -10.51
C ARG A 241 -11.86 14.89 -9.96
N GLU A 242 -11.66 15.15 -8.67
CA GLU A 242 -10.38 15.05 -8.00
C GLU A 242 -10.20 13.66 -7.41
N ARG A 243 -8.97 13.15 -7.45
CA ARG A 243 -8.67 11.79 -6.99
C ARG A 243 -8.78 11.63 -5.49
N VAL A 244 -8.43 12.68 -4.73
CA VAL A 244 -8.53 12.69 -3.27
C VAL A 244 -9.96 12.46 -2.78
N PHE A 245 -10.97 12.93 -3.53
CA PHE A 245 -12.37 12.65 -3.23
C PHE A 245 -12.65 11.13 -3.23
N TRP A 246 -12.18 10.42 -4.26
CA TRP A 246 -12.37 8.98 -4.37
C TRP A 246 -11.62 8.21 -3.28
N VAL A 247 -10.40 8.63 -2.91
CA VAL A 247 -9.67 8.06 -1.77
C VAL A 247 -10.52 8.18 -0.49
N CYS A 248 -11.00 9.38 -0.17
CA CYS A 248 -11.79 9.63 1.05
C CYS A 248 -13.09 8.81 1.08
N VAL A 249 -13.82 8.78 -0.05
CA VAL A 249 -15.11 8.06 -0.14
C VAL A 249 -14.91 6.55 -0.04
N LEU A 250 -13.91 6.00 -0.75
CA LEU A 250 -13.63 4.57 -0.73
C LEU A 250 -13.11 4.11 0.64
N TYR A 251 -12.29 4.91 1.30
CA TYR A 251 -11.83 4.61 2.65
C TYR A 251 -12.97 4.70 3.66
N LEU A 252 -13.81 5.73 3.60
CA LEU A 252 -14.99 5.82 4.47
C LEU A 252 -15.93 4.63 4.29
N PHE A 253 -16.23 4.27 3.05
CA PHE A 253 -17.08 3.11 2.77
C PHE A 253 -16.47 1.81 3.30
N GLY A 254 -15.18 1.59 3.07
CA GLY A 254 -14.44 0.43 3.59
C GLY A 254 -14.43 0.37 5.12
N SER A 255 -14.15 1.50 5.78
CA SER A 255 -14.10 1.60 7.24
C SER A 255 -15.45 1.36 7.90
N VAL A 256 -16.54 1.86 7.30
CA VAL A 256 -17.90 1.60 7.79
C VAL A 256 -18.22 0.10 7.70
N LEU A 257 -17.89 -0.56 6.58
CA LEU A 257 -18.13 -2.00 6.44
C LEU A 257 -17.30 -2.84 7.43
N PHE A 258 -16.02 -2.50 7.64
CA PHE A 258 -15.20 -3.13 8.68
C PHE A 258 -15.79 -2.92 10.08
N SER A 259 -16.32 -1.73 10.37
CA SER A 259 -17.01 -1.44 11.64
C SER A 259 -18.26 -2.32 11.80
N VAL A 260 -19.07 -2.45 10.75
CA VAL A 260 -20.28 -3.28 10.76
C VAL A 260 -19.91 -4.75 11.01
N ALA A 261 -18.92 -5.27 10.30
CA ALA A 261 -18.45 -6.66 10.46
C ALA A 261 -17.97 -6.92 11.89
N ALA A 262 -17.08 -6.07 12.40
CA ALA A 262 -16.49 -6.24 13.73
C ALA A 262 -17.51 -6.08 14.86
N CYS A 263 -18.41 -5.09 14.78
CA CYS A 263 -19.48 -4.90 15.76
C CYS A 263 -20.49 -6.05 15.72
N THR A 264 -20.79 -6.58 14.54
CA THR A 264 -21.68 -7.75 14.41
C THR A 264 -21.05 -8.98 15.04
N GLY A 265 -19.77 -9.25 14.77
CA GLY A 265 -19.04 -10.36 15.40
C GLY A 265 -18.94 -10.22 16.92
N LEU A 266 -18.71 -9.01 17.43
CA LEU A 266 -18.74 -8.72 18.87
C LEU A 266 -20.12 -9.01 19.48
N ALA A 267 -21.19 -8.52 18.85
CA ALA A 267 -22.55 -8.74 19.34
C ALA A 267 -22.93 -10.23 19.32
N MET A 268 -22.62 -10.93 18.24
CA MET A 268 -22.85 -12.38 18.12
C MET A 268 -22.08 -13.16 19.18
N SER A 269 -20.79 -12.84 19.37
CA SER A 269 -19.97 -13.48 20.39
C SER A 269 -20.54 -13.20 21.79
N ALA A 270 -20.71 -11.94 22.18
CA ALA A 270 -21.20 -11.57 23.51
C ALA A 270 -22.58 -12.17 23.85
N LEU A 271 -23.49 -12.25 22.86
CA LEU A 271 -24.83 -12.79 23.03
C LEU A 271 -24.91 -14.31 22.82
N HIS A 272 -23.80 -14.97 22.52
CA HIS A 272 -23.74 -16.40 22.19
C HIS A 272 -24.69 -16.79 21.03
N VAL A 273 -24.85 -15.90 20.05
CA VAL A 273 -25.67 -16.13 18.87
C VAL A 273 -24.79 -16.69 17.76
N GLN A 274 -25.08 -17.91 17.32
CA GLN A 274 -24.47 -18.50 16.13
C GLN A 274 -25.47 -18.47 14.98
N SER A 275 -25.12 -17.75 13.91
CA SER A 275 -25.92 -17.65 12.69
C SER A 275 -24.98 -17.66 11.50
N GLU A 276 -25.01 -18.73 10.71
CA GLU A 276 -24.22 -18.85 9.49
C GLU A 276 -24.52 -17.73 8.50
N GLU A 277 -25.79 -17.32 8.41
CA GLU A 277 -26.23 -16.25 7.52
C GLU A 277 -25.64 -14.88 7.92
N LEU A 278 -25.65 -14.55 9.22
CA LEU A 278 -25.04 -13.32 9.71
C LEU A 278 -23.51 -13.35 9.54
N THR A 279 -22.87 -14.48 9.83
CA THR A 279 -21.42 -14.62 9.59
C THR A 279 -21.08 -14.36 8.12
N LEU A 280 -21.78 -15.03 7.19
CA LEU A 280 -21.51 -14.91 5.76
C LEU A 280 -21.75 -13.48 5.25
N TRP A 281 -22.92 -12.90 5.52
CA TRP A 281 -23.34 -11.63 4.89
C TRP A 281 -22.90 -10.39 5.67
N ALA A 282 -22.98 -10.41 6.99
CA ALA A 282 -22.71 -9.23 7.81
C ALA A 282 -21.25 -9.15 8.26
N ILE A 283 -20.52 -10.27 8.34
CA ILE A 283 -19.11 -10.29 8.74
C ILE A 283 -18.22 -10.49 7.51
N ASP A 284 -18.24 -11.69 6.90
CA ASP A 284 -17.27 -12.05 5.87
C ASP A 284 -17.44 -11.22 4.59
N SER A 285 -18.67 -11.07 4.10
CA SER A 285 -18.95 -10.25 2.91
C SER A 285 -18.67 -8.76 3.15
N ALA A 286 -18.93 -8.26 4.37
CA ALA A 286 -18.63 -6.88 4.72
C ALA A 286 -17.12 -6.63 4.76
N TYR A 287 -16.33 -7.53 5.36
CA TYR A 287 -14.87 -7.46 5.29
C TYR A 287 -14.37 -7.58 3.85
N TRP A 288 -14.95 -8.47 3.03
CA TRP A 288 -14.56 -8.61 1.63
C TRP A 288 -14.81 -7.34 0.82
N VAL A 289 -16.04 -6.81 0.84
CA VAL A 289 -16.40 -5.58 0.10
C VAL A 289 -15.60 -4.38 0.64
N GLY A 290 -15.43 -4.28 1.96
CA GLY A 290 -14.62 -3.24 2.57
C GLY A 290 -13.17 -3.28 2.11
N SER A 291 -12.59 -4.48 2.01
CA SER A 291 -11.21 -4.67 1.56
C SER A 291 -11.03 -4.33 0.08
N VAL A 292 -12.01 -4.66 -0.76
CA VAL A 292 -12.04 -4.22 -2.17
C VAL A 292 -12.11 -2.69 -2.26
N SER A 293 -12.91 -2.05 -1.41
CA SER A 293 -13.01 -0.59 -1.36
C SER A 293 -11.67 0.05 -0.97
N PHE A 294 -11.02 -0.46 0.07
CA PHE A 294 -9.71 0.04 0.46
C PHE A 294 -8.63 -0.23 -0.60
N LEU A 295 -8.65 -1.40 -1.26
CA LEU A 295 -7.75 -1.69 -2.38
C LEU A 295 -7.91 -0.64 -3.48
N ALA A 296 -9.14 -0.33 -3.86
CA ALA A 296 -9.42 0.70 -4.85
C ALA A 296 -8.94 2.09 -4.39
N GLY A 297 -9.20 2.46 -3.13
CA GLY A 297 -8.73 3.73 -2.56
C GLY A 297 -7.21 3.84 -2.55
N ALA A 298 -6.51 2.78 -2.14
CA ALA A 298 -5.06 2.71 -2.11
C ALA A 298 -4.45 2.73 -3.53
N TRP A 299 -5.15 2.14 -4.51
CA TRP A 299 -4.77 2.24 -5.91
C TRP A 299 -4.90 3.66 -6.45
N VAL A 300 -5.98 4.37 -6.11
CA VAL A 300 -6.13 5.80 -6.43
C VAL A 300 -5.03 6.63 -5.75
N GLN A 301 -4.66 6.28 -4.52
CA GLN A 301 -3.54 6.91 -3.80
C GLN A 301 -2.20 6.68 -4.52
N LEU A 302 -1.95 5.49 -5.05
CA LEU A 302 -0.78 5.20 -5.88
C LEU A 302 -0.77 6.00 -7.19
N ILE A 303 -1.95 6.20 -7.79
CA ILE A 303 -2.13 7.04 -8.98
C ILE A 303 -1.87 8.53 -8.63
N MET A 304 -2.32 9.01 -7.47
CA MET A 304 -2.01 10.34 -6.96
C MET A 304 -0.50 10.51 -6.76
N TRP A 305 0.15 9.53 -6.13
CA TRP A 305 1.59 9.49 -5.97
C TRP A 305 2.34 9.60 -7.31
N LYS A 306 1.88 8.87 -8.33
CA LYS A 306 2.42 8.98 -9.71
C LYS A 306 2.22 10.34 -10.36
N SER A 307 1.21 11.07 -9.93
CA SER A 307 0.95 12.43 -10.37
C SER A 307 1.57 13.48 -9.46
N GLU A 308 2.55 13.09 -8.65
CA GLU A 308 3.26 13.96 -7.71
C GLU A 308 2.33 14.62 -6.68
N GLN A 309 1.15 14.04 -6.44
CA GLN A 309 0.20 14.44 -5.40
C GLN A 309 0.49 13.63 -4.14
N PHE A 310 1.57 13.99 -3.46
CA PHE A 310 2.09 13.30 -2.27
C PHE A 310 1.30 13.61 -1.00
N GLY A 311 0.29 14.47 -1.07
CA GLY A 311 -0.42 14.89 0.11
C GLY A 311 -1.36 13.82 0.69
N LEU A 312 -1.60 12.73 -0.04
CA LEU A 312 -2.56 11.69 0.35
C LEU A 312 -3.92 12.34 0.70
N GLY A 313 -4.72 11.74 1.58
CA GLY A 313 -5.94 12.40 2.05
C GLY A 313 -5.69 13.52 3.07
N PHE A 314 -4.76 13.38 4.00
CA PHE A 314 -4.63 14.33 5.12
C PHE A 314 -3.72 15.55 4.89
N LEU A 315 -3.14 15.72 3.70
CA LEU A 315 -2.27 16.86 3.36
C LEU A 315 -2.80 17.55 2.10
N SER A 316 -4.03 18.04 2.18
CA SER A 316 -4.71 18.70 1.06
C SER A 316 -3.92 19.92 0.53
N GLU A 317 -3.18 20.59 1.41
CA GLU A 317 -2.33 21.74 1.13
C GLU A 317 -1.20 21.37 0.17
N MET A 318 -0.57 20.21 0.37
CA MET A 318 0.46 19.71 -0.54
C MET A 318 -0.14 19.37 -1.90
N ASN A 319 -1.28 18.70 -1.93
CA ASN A 319 -1.94 18.35 -3.19
C ASN A 319 -2.28 19.60 -4.03
N ARG A 320 -2.71 20.70 -3.38
CA ARG A 320 -3.00 21.98 -4.05
C ARG A 320 -1.75 22.66 -4.59
N ALA A 321 -0.64 22.61 -3.86
CA ALA A 321 0.63 23.21 -4.31
C ALA A 321 1.15 22.58 -5.61
N PHE A 322 0.88 21.28 -5.82
CA PHE A 322 1.33 20.55 -7.01
C PHE A 322 0.25 20.37 -8.09
N ALA A 323 -1.01 20.73 -7.82
CA ALA A 323 -2.13 20.58 -8.76
C ALA A 323 -1.95 21.38 -10.06
N SER A 324 -1.18 22.48 -10.03
CA SER A 324 -0.93 23.33 -11.20
C SER A 324 0.15 22.80 -12.15
N SER A 325 0.95 21.81 -11.74
CA SER A 325 2.26 21.57 -12.38
C SER A 325 2.22 20.68 -13.62
N THR A 326 1.35 19.68 -13.72
CA THR A 326 1.51 18.67 -14.80
C THR A 326 0.25 17.86 -15.04
N VAL A 327 -0.20 17.83 -16.31
CA VAL A 327 -1.04 16.73 -16.82
C VAL A 327 -0.12 15.52 -16.91
N THR A 328 -0.06 14.70 -15.86
CA THR A 328 0.74 13.48 -15.91
C THR A 328 0.16 12.53 -16.94
N VAL A 329 0.99 12.14 -17.90
CA VAL A 329 0.66 11.12 -18.88
C VAL A 329 0.48 9.81 -18.12
N TRP A 330 -0.70 9.22 -18.25
CA TRP A 330 -1.01 7.93 -17.67
C TRP A 330 -0.14 6.84 -18.31
N ASP A 331 0.85 6.31 -17.59
CA ASP A 331 1.67 5.17 -18.04
C ASP A 331 0.99 3.85 -17.63
N THR A 332 0.13 3.33 -18.51
CA THR A 332 -0.55 2.03 -18.33
C THR A 332 0.44 0.89 -18.11
N GLY A 333 1.58 0.90 -18.81
CA GLY A 333 2.59 -0.17 -18.71
C GLY A 333 3.18 -0.24 -17.31
N GLN A 334 3.38 0.92 -16.68
CA GLN A 334 3.86 0.98 -15.32
C GLN A 334 2.79 0.61 -14.27
N GLN A 335 1.53 0.99 -14.48
CA GLN A 335 0.42 0.57 -13.60
C GLN A 335 0.25 -0.95 -13.62
N LEU A 336 0.32 -1.58 -14.80
CA LEU A 336 0.29 -3.04 -14.94
C LEU A 336 1.50 -3.70 -14.26
N ALA A 337 2.69 -3.09 -14.37
CA ALA A 337 3.87 -3.59 -13.68
C ALA A 337 3.70 -3.55 -12.16
N PHE A 338 3.14 -2.48 -11.59
CA PHE A 338 2.86 -2.44 -10.15
C PHE A 338 1.84 -3.49 -9.73
N MET A 339 0.78 -3.71 -10.50
CA MET A 339 -0.22 -4.73 -10.19
C MET A 339 0.44 -6.11 -10.12
N LEU A 340 1.32 -6.40 -11.08
CA LEU A 340 2.14 -7.60 -11.08
C LEU A 340 3.06 -7.70 -9.86
N TYR A 341 3.76 -6.62 -9.49
CA TYR A 341 4.69 -6.61 -8.36
C TYR A 341 3.96 -6.81 -7.02
N PHE A 342 2.80 -6.18 -6.82
CA PHE A 342 1.99 -6.37 -5.62
C PHE A 342 1.41 -7.78 -5.54
N THR A 343 0.98 -8.34 -6.66
CA THR A 343 0.49 -9.73 -6.72
C THR A 343 1.61 -10.70 -6.38
N TYR A 344 2.79 -10.50 -6.97
CA TYR A 344 3.98 -11.28 -6.69
C TYR A 344 4.41 -11.21 -5.21
N ALA A 345 4.45 -9.99 -4.64
CA ALA A 345 4.76 -9.78 -3.22
C ALA A 345 3.75 -10.48 -2.29
N THR A 346 2.45 -10.37 -2.61
CA THR A 346 1.37 -10.99 -1.82
C THR A 346 1.50 -12.52 -1.84
N LEU A 347 1.69 -13.12 -3.02
CA LEU A 347 1.85 -14.57 -3.17
C LEU A 347 3.10 -15.08 -2.45
N ALA A 348 4.23 -14.37 -2.56
CA ALA A 348 5.47 -14.77 -1.89
C ALA A 348 5.29 -14.82 -0.36
N VAL A 349 4.65 -13.81 0.23
CA VAL A 349 4.39 -13.77 1.67
C VAL A 349 3.39 -14.86 2.10
N LEU A 350 2.34 -15.09 1.30
CA LEU A 350 1.37 -16.14 1.57
C LEU A 350 2.00 -17.54 1.50
N ASN A 351 2.88 -17.78 0.53
CA ASN A 351 3.62 -19.03 0.41
C ASN A 351 4.58 -19.26 1.58
N ILE A 352 5.24 -18.20 2.10
CA ILE A 352 6.02 -18.31 3.34
C ILE A 352 5.12 -18.76 4.50
N ALA A 353 3.95 -18.16 4.67
CA ALA A 353 3.02 -18.52 5.74
C ALA A 353 2.55 -19.99 5.63
N LEU A 354 2.16 -20.41 4.42
CA LEU A 354 1.75 -21.79 4.12
C LEU A 354 2.89 -22.78 4.41
N ALA A 355 4.08 -22.52 3.87
CA ALA A 355 5.21 -23.42 4.01
C ALA A 355 5.71 -23.49 5.47
N VAL A 356 5.76 -22.38 6.20
CA VAL A 356 6.15 -22.37 7.62
C VAL A 356 5.14 -23.13 8.47
N HIS A 357 3.85 -22.88 8.29
CA HIS A 357 2.81 -23.58 9.06
C HIS A 357 2.84 -25.09 8.79
N TRP A 358 2.95 -25.46 7.50
CA TRP A 358 3.07 -26.85 7.08
C TRP A 358 4.29 -27.56 7.69
N ASN A 359 5.46 -26.92 7.63
CA ASN A 359 6.70 -27.49 8.16
C ASN A 359 6.66 -27.64 9.68
N GLY A 360 6.06 -26.67 10.37
CA GLY A 360 5.82 -26.75 11.81
C GLY A 360 5.01 -27.99 12.19
N ARG A 361 3.99 -28.33 11.40
CA ARG A 361 3.20 -29.55 11.59
C ARG A 361 4.01 -30.81 11.34
N LEU A 362 4.75 -30.88 10.23
CA LEU A 362 5.53 -32.08 9.92
C LEU A 362 6.69 -32.33 10.89
N ALA A 363 7.19 -31.29 11.55
CA ALA A 363 8.15 -31.45 12.64
C ALA A 363 7.56 -32.19 13.84
N THR A 364 6.25 -32.06 14.09
CA THR A 364 5.53 -32.76 15.17
C THR A 364 5.08 -34.17 14.79
N ALA A 365 4.96 -34.47 13.49
CA ALA A 365 4.68 -35.81 13.01
C ALA A 365 5.98 -36.62 12.91
N ASP A 366 6.17 -37.58 13.82
CA ASP A 366 7.36 -38.45 13.93
C ASP A 366 7.68 -39.31 12.68
N ALA A 367 6.89 -39.20 11.60
CA ALA A 367 6.94 -40.09 10.44
C ALA A 367 7.68 -39.53 9.21
N THR A 368 8.18 -38.29 9.22
CA THR A 368 8.81 -37.70 8.02
C THR A 368 10.29 -38.05 7.89
N SER A 369 10.68 -38.54 6.70
CA SER A 369 12.09 -38.77 6.37
C SER A 369 12.88 -37.45 6.34
N GLY A 370 14.18 -37.49 6.67
CA GLY A 370 15.04 -36.29 6.67
C GLY A 370 15.11 -35.57 5.30
N ILE A 371 14.96 -36.31 4.20
CA ILE A 371 14.94 -35.74 2.84
C ILE A 371 13.68 -34.89 2.62
N GLN A 372 12.53 -35.34 3.10
CA GLN A 372 11.28 -34.60 2.97
C GLN A 372 11.34 -33.25 3.71
N ARG A 373 11.86 -33.25 4.95
CA ARG A 373 12.07 -32.03 5.72
C ARG A 373 13.00 -31.03 5.00
N LEU A 374 14.02 -31.53 4.32
CA LEU A 374 14.94 -30.68 3.54
C LEU A 374 14.25 -30.06 2.32
N MET A 375 13.45 -30.83 1.58
CA MET A 375 12.68 -30.31 0.44
C MET A 375 11.71 -29.21 0.86
N GLU A 376 11.04 -29.42 1.99
CA GLU A 376 10.07 -28.49 2.56
C GLU A 376 10.71 -27.23 3.14
N ALA A 377 11.90 -27.33 3.72
CA ALA A 377 12.71 -26.16 4.06
C ALA A 377 13.12 -25.39 2.79
N GLY A 378 13.35 -26.09 1.68
CA GLY A 378 13.61 -25.50 0.36
C GLY A 378 12.46 -24.61 -0.12
N ASP A 379 11.21 -25.05 0.05
CA ASP A 379 10.02 -24.27 -0.32
C ASP A 379 9.95 -22.94 0.47
N VAL A 380 10.24 -22.95 1.78
CA VAL A 380 10.31 -21.72 2.61
C VAL A 380 11.41 -20.78 2.11
N VAL A 381 12.63 -21.29 1.88
CA VAL A 381 13.76 -20.48 1.42
C VAL A 381 13.48 -19.86 0.05
N SER A 382 12.88 -20.63 -0.86
CA SER A 382 12.47 -20.16 -2.19
C SER A 382 11.50 -18.98 -2.07
N SER A 383 10.44 -19.10 -1.28
CA SER A 383 9.47 -18.01 -1.09
C SER A 383 10.06 -16.79 -0.36
N CYS A 384 11.00 -16.98 0.57
CA CYS A 384 11.77 -15.89 1.18
C CYS A 384 12.61 -15.11 0.14
N ILE A 385 13.26 -15.80 -0.79
CA ILE A 385 13.99 -15.16 -1.89
C ILE A 385 13.02 -14.37 -2.77
N SER A 386 11.86 -14.95 -3.09
CA SER A 386 10.80 -14.28 -3.85
C SER A 386 10.24 -13.05 -3.14
N PHE A 387 10.10 -13.10 -1.82
CA PHE A 387 9.73 -11.95 -0.99
C PHE A 387 10.74 -10.81 -1.11
N VAL A 388 12.03 -11.11 -0.95
CA VAL A 388 13.09 -10.10 -1.08
C VAL A 388 13.13 -9.53 -2.50
N ALA A 389 13.00 -10.36 -3.52
CA ALA A 389 13.00 -9.93 -4.92
C ALA A 389 11.80 -9.02 -5.24
N SER A 390 10.59 -9.42 -4.86
CA SER A 390 9.37 -8.63 -5.07
C SER A 390 9.41 -7.27 -4.36
N HIS A 391 9.89 -7.23 -3.10
CA HIS A 391 10.01 -5.98 -2.36
C HIS A 391 11.16 -5.09 -2.87
N SER A 392 12.22 -5.68 -3.42
CA SER A 392 13.28 -4.93 -4.10
C SER A 392 12.77 -4.27 -5.39
N LEU A 393 11.87 -4.93 -6.13
CA LEU A 393 11.21 -4.35 -7.30
C LEU A 393 10.28 -3.20 -6.92
N LEU A 394 9.50 -3.35 -5.84
CA LEU A 394 8.67 -2.27 -5.29
C LEU A 394 9.53 -1.10 -4.81
N LEU A 395 10.65 -1.38 -4.12
CA LEU A 395 11.59 -0.36 -3.67
C LEU A 395 12.18 0.41 -4.86
N LEU A 396 12.58 -0.27 -5.94
CA LEU A 396 13.01 0.41 -7.18
C LEU A 396 11.87 1.22 -7.81
N GLY A 397 10.65 0.70 -7.70
CA GLY A 397 9.42 1.37 -8.12
C GLY A 397 9.23 2.74 -7.48
N THR A 398 9.76 2.98 -6.26
CA THR A 398 9.69 4.29 -5.58
C THR A 398 10.44 5.39 -6.35
N VAL A 399 11.48 5.02 -7.10
CA VAL A 399 12.36 5.94 -7.82
C VAL A 399 11.89 6.14 -9.26
N VAL A 400 11.36 5.09 -9.89
CA VAL A 400 10.97 5.13 -11.31
C VAL A 400 9.56 5.71 -11.42
N HIS A 401 9.44 7.00 -11.71
CA HIS A 401 8.13 7.67 -11.87
C HIS A 401 7.48 7.44 -13.24
N ALA A 402 8.29 7.33 -14.29
CA ALA A 402 7.85 7.01 -15.64
C ALA A 402 8.83 6.01 -16.28
N THR A 403 8.37 5.27 -17.28
CA THR A 403 9.26 4.46 -18.13
C THR A 403 10.27 5.40 -18.82
N PRO A 404 11.59 5.23 -18.61
CA PRO A 404 12.58 6.07 -19.27
C PRO A 404 12.50 5.87 -20.78
N SER A 405 12.60 6.95 -21.56
CA SER A 405 12.63 6.89 -23.03
C SER A 405 14.02 6.58 -23.59
N LEU A 406 15.05 6.70 -22.75
CA LEU A 406 16.45 6.52 -23.15
C LEU A 406 16.86 5.04 -23.09
N HIS A 407 17.32 4.53 -24.22
CA HIS A 407 18.00 3.23 -24.27
C HIS A 407 19.35 3.30 -23.52
N PRO A 408 19.72 2.27 -22.73
CA PRO A 408 19.11 0.94 -22.64
C PRO A 408 18.12 0.75 -21.47
N PHE A 409 17.73 1.82 -20.78
CA PHE A 409 16.98 1.72 -19.52
C PHE A 409 15.54 1.23 -19.73
N ASP A 410 14.93 1.54 -20.87
CA ASP A 410 13.61 1.06 -21.26
C ASP A 410 13.59 -0.48 -21.44
N TYR A 411 14.61 -1.03 -22.14
CA TYR A 411 14.77 -2.47 -22.32
C TYR A 411 15.03 -3.17 -20.99
N LEU A 412 15.83 -2.56 -20.11
CA LEU A 412 16.05 -3.10 -18.77
C LEU A 412 14.73 -3.16 -17.98
N LEU A 413 13.90 -2.12 -18.03
CA LEU A 413 12.61 -2.11 -17.33
C LEU A 413 11.65 -3.14 -17.91
N GLN A 414 11.63 -3.32 -19.23
CA GLN A 414 10.84 -4.39 -19.88
C GLN A 414 11.31 -5.78 -19.47
N LEU A 415 12.63 -6.01 -19.43
CA LEU A 415 13.21 -7.27 -18.96
C LEU A 415 12.83 -7.54 -17.50
N MET A 416 12.92 -6.53 -16.64
CA MET A 416 12.50 -6.65 -15.22
C MET A 416 11.02 -7.02 -15.11
N ARG A 417 10.13 -6.40 -15.90
CA ARG A 417 8.71 -6.77 -15.94
C ARG A 417 8.51 -8.22 -16.39
N GLY A 418 9.23 -8.65 -17.43
CA GLY A 418 9.19 -10.03 -17.92
C GLY A 418 9.66 -11.05 -16.88
N VAL A 419 10.79 -10.80 -16.22
CA VAL A 419 11.31 -11.65 -15.13
C VAL A 419 10.32 -11.70 -13.97
N SER A 420 9.76 -10.56 -13.58
CA SER A 420 8.75 -10.50 -12.52
C SER A 420 7.49 -11.29 -12.85
N ALA A 421 7.08 -11.31 -14.12
CA ALA A 421 5.93 -12.09 -14.56
C ALA A 421 6.17 -13.59 -14.42
N LEU A 422 7.35 -14.06 -14.83
CA LEU A 422 7.76 -15.45 -14.66
C LEU A 422 7.83 -15.86 -13.19
N LEU A 423 8.42 -15.00 -12.34
CA LEU A 423 8.49 -15.26 -10.89
C LEU A 423 7.11 -15.24 -10.22
N CYS A 424 6.22 -14.34 -10.63
CA CYS A 424 4.84 -14.32 -10.15
C CYS A 424 4.07 -15.59 -10.53
N ILE A 425 4.25 -16.08 -11.77
CA ILE A 425 3.67 -17.36 -12.21
C ILE A 425 4.24 -18.51 -11.37
N ASN A 426 5.54 -18.51 -11.09
CA ASN A 426 6.16 -19.51 -10.23
C ASN A 426 5.54 -19.51 -8.81
N GLU A 427 5.40 -18.34 -8.18
CA GLU A 427 4.75 -18.24 -6.87
C GLU A 427 3.27 -18.65 -6.90
N MET A 428 2.56 -18.38 -7.99
CA MET A 428 1.18 -18.83 -8.17
C MET A 428 1.10 -20.36 -8.26
N ILE A 429 2.02 -21.00 -9.00
CA ILE A 429 2.10 -22.46 -9.09
C ILE A 429 2.44 -23.05 -7.72
N THR A 430 3.41 -22.47 -7.00
CA THR A 430 3.75 -22.89 -5.63
C THR A 430 2.57 -22.74 -4.69
N PHE A 431 1.82 -21.64 -4.76
CA PHE A 431 0.61 -21.43 -3.98
C PHE A 431 -0.44 -22.51 -4.28
N ILE A 432 -0.74 -22.74 -5.57
CA ILE A 432 -1.69 -23.77 -6.00
C ILE A 432 -1.24 -25.15 -5.51
N LYS A 433 0.05 -25.47 -5.63
CA LYS A 433 0.63 -26.71 -5.11
C LYS A 433 0.40 -26.80 -3.60
N LEU A 434 0.79 -25.80 -2.81
CA LEU A 434 0.64 -25.83 -1.35
C LEU A 434 -0.83 -25.95 -0.92
N VAL A 435 -1.78 -25.35 -1.66
CA VAL A 435 -3.21 -25.41 -1.33
C VAL A 435 -3.87 -26.72 -1.79
N LEU A 436 -3.54 -27.20 -2.99
CA LEU A 436 -4.17 -28.38 -3.60
C LEU A 436 -3.49 -29.70 -3.25
N GLU A 437 -2.22 -29.70 -2.86
CA GLU A 437 -1.47 -30.93 -2.56
C GLU A 437 -2.00 -31.52 -1.25
N VAL A 438 -3.11 -32.27 -1.37
CA VAL A 438 -3.60 -33.22 -0.39
C VAL A 438 -2.56 -34.34 -0.30
N ARG A 439 -1.46 -34.09 0.41
CA ARG A 439 -0.49 -35.17 0.67
C ARG A 439 -1.16 -36.14 1.61
N ALA A 440 -1.52 -37.31 1.07
CA ALA A 440 -1.90 -38.47 1.86
C ALA A 440 -0.74 -38.78 2.82
N CYS A 441 -0.89 -38.35 4.07
CA CYS A 441 -0.05 -38.78 5.19
C CYS A 441 -0.41 -40.21 5.60
#